data_AF-A0A656GK68-F1
#
_entry.id   AF-A0A656GK68-F1
#
_cell.length_a   1.000
_cell.length_b   1.000
_cell.length_c   1.000
_cell.angle_alpha   90.00
_cell.angle_beta   90.00
_cell.angle_gamma   90.00
#
_symmetry.space_group_name_H-M   'P 1'
#
loop_
_entity.id
_entity.type
_entity.pdbx_description
1 polymer ?
#
loop_
_entity_poly.entity_id
_entity_poly.type
_entity_poly.pdbx_seq_one_letter_code
_entity_poly.pdbx_strand_id
1 'polypeptide(L)' 'MDYELHEGSITLPEGFQDRTVNMFVLGSTLPAPLSITVSRDTLLSTELLKTYVDRQVKMLSSKL' A
#
# COMPACT_ATOMS: atom_id res chain seq x y z
N MET A 1 -17.86 -9.45 -2.37
CA MET A 1 -17.55 -8.21 -3.11
C MET A 1 -16.69 -8.62 -4.29
N ASP A 2 -17.00 -8.12 -5.49
CA ASP A 2 -16.14 -8.36 -6.64
C ASP A 2 -14.91 -7.46 -6.51
N TYR A 3 -13.74 -8.10 -6.46
CA TYR A 3 -12.45 -7.46 -6.30
C TYR A 3 -11.79 -7.35 -7.67
N GLU A 4 -11.53 -6.12 -8.10
CA GLU A 4 -11.00 -5.79 -9.42
C GLU A 4 -9.47 -5.69 -9.39
N LEU A 5 -8.83 -6.39 -10.31
CA LEU A 5 -7.42 -6.34 -10.64
C LEU A 5 -7.25 -5.75 -12.05
N HIS A 6 -6.01 -5.45 -12.44
CA HIS A 6 -5.77 -5.00 -13.81
C HIS A 6 -6.15 -6.08 -14.85
N GLU A 7 -5.92 -7.34 -14.51
CA GLU A 7 -6.09 -8.50 -15.37
C GLU A 7 -7.52 -9.05 -15.40
N GLY A 8 -8.41 -8.60 -14.50
CA GLY A 8 -9.78 -9.09 -14.39
C GLY A 8 -10.33 -8.98 -12.96
N SER A 9 -11.36 -9.76 -12.65
CA SER A 9 -12.05 -9.71 -11.36
C SER A 9 -12.15 -11.07 -10.67
N ILE A 10 -12.18 -11.06 -9.34
CA ILE A 10 -12.39 -12.24 -8.50
C ILE A 10 -13.35 -11.92 -7.35
N THR A 11 -14.17 -12.88 -6.94
CA THR A 11 -14.99 -12.71 -5.74
C THR A 11 -14.18 -13.08 -4.50
N LEU A 12 -13.97 -12.12 -3.59
CA LEU A 12 -13.32 -12.38 -2.31
C LEU A 12 -14.35 -12.81 -1.25
N PRO A 13 -14.02 -13.80 -0.40
CA PRO A 13 -14.87 -14.17 0.73
C PRO A 13 -15.05 -13.01 1.73
N GLU A 14 -16.10 -13.10 2.54
CA GLU A 14 -16.33 -12.14 3.60
C GLU A 14 -15.20 -12.16 4.65
N GLY A 15 -14.88 -10.99 5.22
CA GLY A 15 -13.85 -10.84 6.25
C GLY A 15 -12.42 -10.67 5.71
N PHE A 16 -12.20 -10.78 4.39
CA PHE A 16 -10.91 -10.47 3.79
C PHE A 16 -10.57 -8.98 3.91
N GLN A 17 -9.35 -8.70 4.35
CA GLN A 17 -8.79 -7.35 4.36
C GLN A 17 -7.81 -7.20 3.19
N ASP A 18 -8.03 -6.20 2.34
CA ASP A 18 -7.10 -5.89 1.26
C ASP A 18 -5.78 -5.33 1.83
N ARG A 19 -4.70 -6.11 1.67
CA ARG A 19 -3.32 -5.73 2.01
C ARG A 19 -2.41 -5.79 0.76
N THR A 20 -3.01 -5.72 -0.42
CA THR A 20 -2.29 -5.80 -1.70
C THR A 20 -1.32 -4.64 -1.86
N VAL A 21 -0.12 -4.93 -2.35
CA VAL A 21 0.87 -3.92 -2.71
C VAL A 21 1.10 -4.02 -4.22
N ASN A 22 0.66 -3.00 -4.96
CA ASN A 22 1.04 -2.89 -6.36
C ASN A 22 2.46 -2.32 -6.44
N MET A 23 3.28 -2.85 -7.35
CA MET A 23 4.65 -2.40 -7.55
C MET A 23 4.93 -2.20 -9.04
N PHE A 24 5.38 -1.01 -9.38
CA PHE A 24 5.83 -0.63 -10.71
C PHE A 24 7.32 -0.31 -10.65
N VAL A 25 8.14 -1.09 -11.35
CA VAL A 25 9.60 -0.89 -11.40
C VAL A 25 9.96 -0.29 -12.75
N LEU A 26 10.52 0.92 -12.74
CA LEU A 26 10.88 1.68 -13.92
C LEU A 26 12.39 1.60 -14.16
N GLY A 27 12.76 0.86 -15.20
CA GLY A 27 14.14 0.65 -15.62
C GLY A 27 14.72 -0.69 -15.15
N SER A 28 15.78 -1.12 -15.81
CA SER A 28 16.47 -2.41 -15.57
C SER A 28 17.97 -2.26 -15.38
N THR A 29 18.47 -1.03 -15.26
CA THR A 29 19.90 -0.70 -15.20
C THR A 29 20.20 0.16 -13.98
N LEU A 30 21.37 -0.05 -13.37
CA LEU A 30 21.86 0.73 -12.23
C LEU A 30 22.17 2.20 -12.62
N PRO A 31 22.03 3.17 -11.69
CA PRO A 31 21.66 3.01 -10.28
C PRO A 31 20.17 2.68 -10.09
N ALA A 32 19.80 2.30 -8.86
CA ALA A 32 18.55 1.61 -8.53
C ALA A 32 17.32 2.14 -9.31
N PRO A 33 16.56 1.26 -9.98
CA PRO A 33 15.41 1.66 -10.77
C PRO A 33 14.35 2.32 -9.88
N LEU A 34 13.74 3.40 -10.40
CA LEU A 34 12.65 4.08 -9.72
C LEU A 34 11.52 3.06 -9.50
N SER A 35 11.15 2.86 -8.24
CA SER A 35 10.08 1.95 -7.87
C SER A 35 8.92 2.73 -7.28
N ILE A 36 7.74 2.56 -7.85
CA ILE A 36 6.49 3.14 -7.35
C ILE A 36 5.69 2.01 -6.72
N THR A 37 5.34 2.16 -5.44
CA THR A 37 4.52 1.19 -4.72
C THR A 37 3.21 1.83 -4.28
N VAL A 38 2.11 1.08 -4.38
CA VAL A 38 0.79 1.48 -3.88
C VAL A 38 0.32 0.42 -2.90
N SER A 39 0.31 0.76 -1.62
CA SER A 39 -0.12 -0.11 -0.53
C SER A 39 -1.43 0.38 0.10
N ARG A 40 -2.06 -0.47 0.90
CA ARG A 40 -3.26 -0.15 1.68
C ARG A 40 -2.93 -0.19 3.17
N ASP A 41 -3.51 0.74 3.91
CA ASP A 41 -3.53 0.68 5.36
C ASP A 41 -4.88 1.18 5.89
N THR A 42 -5.12 0.92 7.16
CA THR A 42 -6.35 1.27 7.88
C THR A 42 -6.07 2.39 8.86
N LEU A 43 -6.92 3.41 8.87
CA LEU A 43 -6.92 4.42 9.93
C LEU A 43 -7.29 3.76 11.26
N LEU A 44 -6.63 4.17 12.34
CA LEU A 44 -7.08 3.81 13.69
C LEU A 44 -8.42 4.50 13.98
N SER A 45 -9.16 3.96 14.96
CA SER A 45 -10.40 4.58 15.40
C SER A 45 -10.15 6.04 15.79
N THR A 46 -10.92 6.98 15.22
CA THR A 46 -10.80 8.44 15.40
C THR A 46 -9.53 9.10 14.85
N GLU A 47 -8.67 8.37 14.14
CA GLU A 47 -7.46 8.93 13.53
C GLU A 47 -7.80 9.79 12.31
N LEU A 48 -7.30 11.03 12.30
CA LEU A 48 -7.38 11.91 11.13
C LEU A 48 -6.25 11.58 10.14
N LEU A 49 -6.46 11.85 8.85
CA LEU A 49 -5.46 11.59 7.81
C LEU A 49 -4.08 12.21 8.11
N LYS A 50 -4.07 13.44 8.65
CA LYS A 50 -2.80 14.09 9.04
C LYS A 50 -2.06 13.28 10.10
N THR A 51 -2.77 12.84 11.14
CA THR A 51 -2.21 12.05 12.24
C THR A 51 -1.70 10.69 11.76
N TYR A 52 -2.41 10.07 10.81
CA TYR A 52 -1.96 8.86 10.12
C TYR A 52 -0.63 9.08 9.40
N VAL A 53 -0.50 10.16 8.60
CA VAL A 53 0.75 10.47 7.88
C VAL A 53 1.89 10.71 8.86
N ASP A 54 1.65 11.47 9.93
CA ASP A 54 2.64 11.73 10.98
C ASP A 54 3.13 10.41 11.62
N ARG A 55 2.21 9.46 11.88
CA ARG A 55 2.54 8.12 12.38
C ARG A 55 3.38 7.31 11.38
N GLN A 56 3.04 7.32 10.09
CA GLN A 56 3.80 6.60 9.06
C GLN A 56 5.24 7.14 8.92
N VAL A 57 5.42 8.47 8.93
CA VAL A 57 6.75 9.10 8.89
C VAL A 57 7.57 8.70 10.12
N LYS A 58 6.96 8.71 11.32
CA LYS A 58 7.63 8.26 12.55
C LYS A 58 8.07 6.80 12.47
N MET A 59 7.21 5.92 11.95
CA MET A 59 7.55 4.50 11.76
C MET A 59 8.75 4.31 10.83
N LEU A 60 8.80 5.05 9.71
CA LEU A 60 9.94 5.04 8.79
C LEU A 60 11.23 5.49 9.49
N SER A 61 11.18 6.58 10.27
CA SER A 61 12.34 7.08 11.00
C SER A 61 12.84 6.15 12.11
N SER A 62 11.96 5.31 12.67
CA SER A 62 12.31 4.37 13.75
C SER A 62 13.00 3.09 13.27
N LYS A 63 12.98 2.84 11.95
CA LYS A 63 13.60 1.66 11.31
C LYS A 63 14.96 1.97 10.66
N LEU A 64 15.52 3.14 10.94
CA LEU A 64 16.90 3.57 10.67
C LEU A 64 17.65 3.64 12.00
#